data_AF-A0A494WZ01-F1
#
_entry.id   AF-A0A494WZ01-F1
#
_cell.length_a   1.000
_cell.length_b   1.000
_cell.length_c   1.000
_cell.angle_alpha   90.00
_cell.angle_beta   90.00
_cell.angle_gamma   90.00
#
_symmetry.space_group_name_H-M   'P 1'
#
loop_
_entity.id
_entity.type
_entity.pdbx_description
1 polymer ?
#
loop_
_entity_poly.entity_id
_entity_poly.type
_entity_poly.pdbx_seq_one_letter_code
_entity_poly.pdbx_strand_id
1 'polypeptide(L)' 'MADANHKVRPVVSERFVTIHQSRRFQPAWHKPAHQRTASTCYPWMKLAGRWIEHAGFAPGQRVKIAVEHGKLIITAA' A
#
# COMPACT_ATOMS: atom_id res chain seq x y z
N MET A 1 -32.60 -21.27 -24.25
CA MET A 1 -31.23 -21.69 -23.86
C MET A 1 -30.60 -20.49 -23.16
N ALA A 2 -30.43 -20.58 -21.84
CA ALA A 2 -30.14 -19.45 -20.97
C ALA A 2 -28.63 -19.19 -20.81
N ASP A 3 -28.29 -17.90 -20.94
CA ASP A 3 -27.32 -17.12 -20.15
C ASP A 3 -25.88 -17.62 -20.03
N ALA A 4 -25.03 -17.20 -20.98
CA ALA A 4 -23.59 -17.15 -20.77
C ALA A 4 -23.25 -15.86 -19.99
N ASN A 5 -23.03 -15.98 -18.68
CA ASN A 5 -22.63 -14.90 -17.78
C ASN A 5 -21.27 -14.28 -18.20
N HIS A 6 -21.30 -13.34 -19.14
CA HIS A 6 -20.15 -12.65 -19.74
C HIS A 6 -19.60 -11.50 -18.88
N LYS A 7 -19.78 -11.53 -17.56
CA LYS A 7 -19.26 -10.47 -16.66
C LYS A 7 -18.10 -10.93 -15.79
N VAL A 8 -17.19 -11.74 -16.31
CA VAL A 8 -15.87 -11.89 -15.68
C VAL A 8 -15.10 -10.60 -16.00
N ARG A 9 -15.11 -9.65 -15.05
CA ARG A 9 -14.22 -8.48 -15.13
C ARG A 9 -12.79 -9.02 -15.21
N PRO A 10 -11.97 -8.63 -16.21
CA PRO A 10 -10.58 -9.02 -16.23
C PRO A 10 -9.95 -8.59 -14.90
N VAL A 11 -9.17 -9.49 -14.31
CA VAL A 11 -8.33 -9.18 -13.15
C VAL A 11 -7.57 -7.92 -13.53
N VAL A 12 -7.74 -6.85 -12.74
CA VAL A 12 -7.08 -5.57 -13.00
C VAL A 12 -5.59 -5.84 -13.04
N SER A 13 -4.99 -5.76 -14.23
CA SER A 13 -3.62 -6.23 -14.44
C SER A 13 -2.59 -5.30 -13.80
N GLU A 14 -2.82 -3.98 -13.86
CA GLU A 14 -1.85 -2.98 -13.39
C GLU A 14 -2.53 -1.74 -12.80
N ARG A 15 -1.94 -1.15 -11.76
CA ARG A 15 -2.36 0.10 -11.12
C ARG A 15 -1.15 0.96 -10.83
N PHE A 16 -1.24 2.24 -11.15
CA PHE A 16 -0.23 3.23 -10.81
C PHE A 16 -0.65 3.97 -9.54
N VAL A 17 0.28 4.09 -8.60
CA VAL A 17 0.13 4.92 -7.40
C VAL A 17 1.30 5.89 -7.32
N THR A 18 1.02 7.09 -6.85
CA THR A 18 2.05 8.11 -6.64
C THR A 18 2.71 7.90 -5.29
N ILE A 19 4.05 7.96 -5.26
CA ILE A 19 4.79 8.04 -4.00
C ILE A 19 4.65 9.47 -3.48
N HIS A 20 4.05 9.60 -2.30
CA HIS A 20 3.93 10.83 -1.55
C HIS A 20 4.97 10.89 -0.44
N GLN A 21 5.09 12.05 0.20
CA GLN A 21 5.87 12.20 1.43
C GLN A 21 4.94 12.14 2.65
N SER A 22 5.36 11.42 3.69
CA SER A 22 4.65 11.35 4.96
C SER A 22 5.58 11.61 6.14
N ARG A 23 5.08 12.32 7.15
CA ARG A 23 5.76 12.57 8.43
C ARG A 23 5.47 11.47 9.47
N ARG A 24 5.26 10.22 9.02
CA ARG A 24 4.70 9.15 9.86
C ARG A 24 5.62 8.75 11.02
N PHE A 25 6.92 8.97 10.91
CA PHE A 25 7.87 8.80 12.00
C PHE A 25 8.24 10.17 12.56
N GLN A 26 7.71 10.49 13.73
CA GLN A 26 8.07 11.68 14.48
C GLN A 26 8.72 11.20 15.77
N PRO A 27 10.06 11.16 15.84
CA PRO A 27 10.79 10.65 17.01
C PRO A 27 10.59 11.51 18.28
N ALA A 28 9.86 12.64 18.20
CA ALA A 28 9.72 13.61 19.27
C ALA A 28 8.26 14.05 19.53
N TRP A 29 7.26 13.16 19.38
CA TRP A 29 5.87 13.49 19.78
C TRP A 29 5.78 13.93 21.25
N HIS A 30 6.67 13.44 22.09
CA HIS A 30 6.70 13.78 23.52
C HIS A 30 7.29 15.17 23.81
N LYS A 31 7.92 15.84 22.83
CA LYS A 31 8.50 17.18 23.00
C LYS A 31 7.51 18.29 22.59
N PRO A 32 7.54 19.45 23.26
CA PRO A 32 6.81 20.65 22.83
C PRO A 32 7.13 21.04 21.38
N ALA A 33 6.15 21.57 20.64
CA ALA A 33 6.28 21.85 19.21
C ALA A 33 7.49 22.73 18.85
N HIS A 34 7.85 23.69 19.70
CA HIS A 34 9.00 24.58 19.52
C HIS A 34 10.38 23.89 19.68
N GLN A 35 10.42 22.68 20.25
CA GLN A 35 11.63 21.87 20.44
C GLN A 35 11.70 20.69 19.47
N ARG A 36 10.71 20.52 18.59
CA ARG A 36 10.71 19.47 17.58
C ARG A 36 11.56 19.91 16.39
N THR A 37 12.66 19.21 16.15
CA THR A 37 13.40 19.31 14.88
C THR A 37 12.45 18.96 13.72
N ALA A 38 12.68 19.55 12.54
CA ALA A 38 11.92 19.24 11.33
C ALA A 38 11.81 17.71 11.17
N SER A 39 10.59 17.18 11.22
CA SER A 39 10.37 15.73 11.18
C SER A 39 10.84 15.21 9.83
N THR A 40 11.66 14.15 9.84
CA THR A 40 12.07 13.46 8.62
C THR A 40 10.83 13.02 7.84
N CYS A 41 10.73 13.44 6.58
CA CYS A 41 9.72 12.95 5.66
C CYS A 41 10.20 11.63 5.06
N TYR A 42 9.30 10.67 4.92
CA TYR A 42 9.58 9.36 4.30
C TYR A 42 8.67 9.15 3.10
N PRO A 43 9.13 8.39 2.07
CA PRO A 43 8.28 7.99 0.97
C PRO A 43 7.14 7.10 1.48
N TRP A 44 5.93 7.38 1.01
CA TRP A 44 4.72 6.67 1.39
C TRP A 44 3.78 6.54 0.20
N MET A 45 3.12 5.39 0.08
CA MET A 45 2.06 5.16 -0.89
C MET A 45 0.91 4.39 -0.24
N LYS A 46 -0.31 4.61 -0.73
CA LYS A 46 -1.52 3.90 -0.28
C LYS A 46 -1.91 2.85 -1.32
N LEU A 47 -1.93 1.59 -0.91
CA LEU A 47 -2.56 0.50 -1.66
C LEU A 47 -3.91 0.22 -0.99
N ALA A 48 -5.02 0.56 -1.67
CA ALA A 48 -6.37 0.31 -1.17
C ALA A 48 -7.35 0.03 -2.30
N GLY A 49 -8.38 -0.78 -2.01
CA GLY A 49 -9.51 -1.06 -2.88
C GLY A 49 -9.78 -2.56 -3.07
N ARG A 50 -10.97 -2.91 -3.56
CA ARG A 50 -11.40 -4.31 -3.78
C ARG A 50 -10.47 -5.12 -4.69
N TRP A 51 -9.67 -4.44 -5.53
CA TRP A 51 -8.68 -5.11 -6.38
C TRP A 51 -7.58 -5.82 -5.59
N ILE A 52 -7.29 -5.37 -4.35
CA ILE A 52 -6.32 -6.02 -3.45
C ILE A 52 -6.89 -7.32 -2.90
N GLU A 53 -8.16 -7.31 -2.53
CA GLU A 53 -8.89 -8.52 -2.10
C GLU A 53 -8.96 -9.54 -3.25
N HIS A 54 -9.25 -9.08 -4.47
CA HIS A 54 -9.23 -9.93 -5.67
C HIS A 54 -7.83 -10.47 -6.02
N ALA A 55 -6.76 -9.79 -5.60
CA ALA A 55 -5.39 -10.28 -5.72
C ALA A 55 -5.00 -11.27 -4.60
N GLY A 56 -5.94 -11.65 -3.71
CA GLY A 56 -5.74 -12.67 -2.68
C GLY A 56 -5.23 -12.14 -1.33
N PHE A 57 -5.24 -10.82 -1.11
CA PHE A 57 -4.85 -10.23 0.17
C PHE A 57 -6.07 -9.97 1.06
N ALA A 58 -6.01 -10.41 2.31
CA ALA A 58 -7.10 -10.21 3.28
C ALA A 58 -6.75 -9.18 4.38
N PRO A 59 -7.75 -8.50 4.96
CA PRO A 59 -7.55 -7.69 6.16
C PRO A 59 -6.96 -8.51 7.32
N GLY A 60 -6.00 -7.94 8.05
CA GLY A 60 -5.33 -8.62 9.17
C GLY A 60 -4.28 -9.66 8.75
N GLN A 61 -4.13 -9.93 7.45
CA GLN A 61 -3.11 -10.84 6.94
C GLN A 61 -1.70 -10.24 7.09
N ARG A 62 -0.75 -11.08 7.52
CA ARG A 62 0.67 -10.74 7.47
C ARG A 62 1.17 -10.91 6.03
N VAL A 63 1.87 -9.92 5.51
CA VAL A 63 2.46 -9.98 4.16
C VAL A 63 3.98 -10.00 4.23
N LYS A 64 4.61 -10.60 3.22
CA LYS A 64 6.06 -10.52 3.01
C LYS A 64 6.34 -9.43 1.97
N ILE A 65 7.26 -8.54 2.31
CA ILE A 65 7.78 -7.51 1.39
C ILE A 65 9.26 -7.83 1.14
N ALA A 66 9.58 -8.22 -0.09
CA ALA A 66 10.97 -8.30 -0.55
C ALA A 66 11.36 -6.98 -1.21
N VAL A 67 12.57 -6.50 -0.89
CA VAL A 67 13.10 -5.22 -1.34
C VAL A 67 14.32 -5.48 -2.23
N GLU A 68 14.24 -5.00 -3.47
CA GLU A 68 15.31 -5.00 -4.46
C GLU A 68 15.54 -3.57 -4.95
N HIS A 69 16.67 -3.33 -5.63
CA HIS A 69 16.93 -2.00 -6.19
C HIS A 69 15.85 -1.64 -7.22
N GLY A 70 15.10 -0.56 -6.95
CA GLY A 70 14.01 -0.09 -7.81
C GLY A 70 12.71 -0.92 -7.74
N LYS A 71 12.60 -1.90 -6.85
CA LYS A 71 11.46 -2.83 -6.84
C LYS A 71 11.04 -3.25 -5.43
N LEU A 72 9.73 -3.25 -5.19
CA LEU A 72 9.11 -3.83 -4.00
C LEU A 72 8.19 -4.96 -4.44
N ILE A 73 8.39 -6.16 -3.88
CA ILE A 73 7.56 -7.34 -4.18
C ILE A 73 6.75 -7.65 -2.92
N ILE A 74 5.42 -7.53 -3.01
CA ILE A 74 4.50 -7.79 -1.91
C ILE A 74 3.81 -9.12 -2.17
N THR A 75 3.88 -10.04 -1.21
CA THR A 75 3.30 -11.38 -1.32
C THR A 75 2.47 -11.69 -0.08
N ALA A 76 1.33 -12.35 -0.29
CA ALA A 76 0.55 -13.01 0.76
C ALA A 76 1.46 -14.05 1.45
N ALA A 77 1.63 -13.92 2.76
CA ALA A 77 2.33 -14.90 3.59
C ALA A 77 1.33 -15.85 4.25
#